data_AF-A0A8E1ZU98-F1
#
_entry.id   AF-A0A8E1ZU98-F1
#
_cell.length_a   1.000
_cell.length_b   1.000
_cell.length_c   1.000
_cell.angle_alpha   90.00
_cell.angle_beta   90.00
_cell.angle_gamma   90.00
#
_symmetry.space_group_name_H-M   'P 1'
#
loop_
_entity.id
_entity.type
_entity.pdbx_description
1 polymer ?
#
loop_
_entity_poly.entity_id
_entity_poly.type
_entity_poly.pdbx_seq_one_letter_code
_entity_poly.pdbx_strand_id
1 'polypeptide(L)'
;MNIEELLNKYFEGETSAQEERMLRSFFSKADVPEELAVYKPLFAYFDQEIARKETEPELATVIPMPKEKRRYYWFSVAAACLFVMLLAGKYFFPANNGLPCSGNYVIINGQCYSDPDKVRSMALVSLQEVATTPDEYKHTMDVFSDKELIDNQLKELGSLLGDEE
;
A
#
# COMPACT_ATOMS: atom_id res chain seq x y z
N MET A 1 -29.85 46.41 -38.23
CA MET A 1 -28.43 46.22 -37.95
C MET A 1 -27.70 46.24 -39.27
N ASN A 2 -26.73 47.13 -39.44
CA ASN A 2 -25.95 47.22 -40.68
C ASN A 2 -24.83 46.17 -40.67
N ILE A 3 -24.37 45.75 -41.85
CA ILE A 3 -23.32 44.73 -41.95
C ILE A 3 -21.97 45.22 -41.38
N GLU A 4 -21.68 46.52 -41.51
CA GLU A 4 -20.49 47.16 -40.95
C GLU A 4 -20.50 47.17 -39.42
N GLU A 5 -21.66 47.49 -38.82
CA GLU A 5 -21.86 47.47 -37.37
C GLU A 5 -21.72 46.05 -36.82
N LEU A 6 -22.28 45.07 -37.53
CA LEU A 6 -22.16 43.66 -37.20
C LEU A 6 -20.72 43.14 -37.33
N LEU A 7 -19.98 43.64 -38.32
CA LEU A 7 -18.56 43.31 -38.51
C LEU A 7 -17.69 43.91 -37.40
N ASN A 8 -17.96 45.15 -36.97
CA ASN A 8 -17.26 45.74 -35.83
C ASN A 8 -17.51 44.94 -34.54
N LYS A 9 -18.77 44.57 -34.29
CA LYS A 9 -19.14 43.73 -33.14
C LYS A 9 -18.46 42.36 -33.17
N TYR A 10 -18.24 41.81 -34.36
CA TYR A 10 -17.47 40.57 -34.55
C TYR A 10 -16.00 40.75 -34.16
N PHE A 11 -15.38 41.87 -34.56
CA PHE A 11 -14.02 42.20 -34.14
C PHE A 11 -13.89 42.46 -32.64
N GLU A 12 -14.94 42.98 -32.01
CA GLU A 12 -15.03 43.15 -30.56
C GLU A 12 -15.37 41.84 -29.81
N GLY A 13 -15.74 40.78 -30.52
CA GLY A 13 -16.05 39.47 -29.94
C GLY A 13 -17.41 39.39 -29.24
N GLU A 14 -18.32 40.32 -29.54
CA GLU A 14 -19.65 40.38 -28.90
C GLU A 14 -20.76 39.74 -29.74
N THR A 15 -20.43 39.13 -30.88
CA THR A 15 -21.42 38.48 -31.76
C THR A 15 -21.92 37.15 -31.20
N SER A 16 -23.21 36.89 -31.39
CA SER A 16 -23.84 35.60 -31.18
C SER A 16 -23.65 34.67 -32.39
N ALA A 17 -23.90 33.37 -32.19
CA ALA A 17 -23.79 32.37 -33.26
C ALA A 17 -24.75 32.63 -34.45
N GLN A 18 -25.89 33.30 -34.23
CA GLN A 18 -26.83 33.66 -35.30
C GLN A 18 -26.30 34.83 -36.14
N GLU A 19 -25.76 35.83 -35.46
CA GLU A 19 -25.08 37.00 -36.04
C GLU A 19 -23.86 36.58 -36.90
N GLU A 20 -23.05 35.65 -36.40
CA GLU A 20 -21.92 35.10 -37.17
C GLU A 20 -22.36 34.34 -38.42
N ARG A 21 -23.46 33.58 -38.36
CA ARG A 21 -24.02 32.91 -39.56
C ARG A 21 -24.46 33.92 -40.60
N MET A 22 -25.00 35.06 -40.18
CA MET A 22 -25.39 36.13 -41.08
C MET A 22 -24.17 36.73 -41.77
N LEU A 23 -23.08 37.02 -41.04
CA LEU A 23 -21.81 37.48 -41.61
C LEU A 23 -21.28 36.49 -42.66
N ARG A 24 -21.25 35.19 -42.33
CA ARG A 24 -20.81 34.14 -43.27
C ARG A 24 -21.66 34.14 -44.55
N SER A 25 -22.98 34.18 -44.41
CA SER A 25 -23.91 34.19 -45.55
C SER A 25 -23.80 35.45 -46.43
N PHE A 26 -23.34 36.57 -45.86
CA PHE A 26 -23.12 37.80 -46.59
C PHE A 26 -21.82 37.75 -47.39
N PHE A 27 -20.72 37.32 -46.75
CA PHE A 27 -19.40 37.27 -47.37
C PHE A 27 -19.21 36.10 -48.35
N SER A 28 -20.06 35.07 -48.29
CA SER A 28 -20.09 33.98 -49.27
C SER A 28 -20.66 34.40 -50.64
N LYS A 29 -21.37 35.53 -50.72
CA LYS A 29 -21.92 36.06 -51.98
C LYS A 29 -20.82 36.69 -52.84
N ALA A 30 -20.98 36.58 -54.17
CA ALA A 30 -20.07 37.23 -55.12
C ALA A 30 -20.13 38.76 -55.02
N ASP A 31 -21.33 39.31 -54.77
CA ASP A 31 -21.64 40.74 -54.73
C ASP A 31 -21.48 41.32 -53.32
N VAL A 32 -20.24 41.64 -52.94
CA VAL A 32 -19.90 42.31 -51.67
C VAL A 32 -19.26 43.65 -52.01
N PRO A 33 -19.64 44.77 -51.34
CA PRO A 33 -19.05 46.09 -51.58
C PRO A 33 -17.52 46.07 -51.53
N GLU A 34 -16.88 46.88 -52.37
CA GLU A 34 -15.41 46.92 -52.53
C GLU A 34 -14.67 47.15 -51.20
N GLU A 35 -15.21 48.02 -50.34
CA GLU A 35 -14.65 48.33 -49.02
C GLU A 35 -14.65 47.13 -48.06
N LEU A 36 -15.62 46.22 -48.21
CA LEU A 36 -15.77 45.04 -47.37
C LEU A 36 -15.16 43.78 -48.00
N ALA A 37 -14.81 43.84 -49.30
CA ALA A 37 -14.24 42.71 -50.03
C ALA A 37 -12.94 42.20 -49.38
N VAL A 38 -12.18 43.07 -48.70
CA VAL A 38 -10.96 42.71 -47.96
C VAL A 38 -11.21 41.67 -46.85
N TYR A 39 -12.43 41.61 -46.30
CA TYR A 39 -12.79 40.71 -45.20
C TYR A 39 -13.37 39.37 -45.67
N LYS A 40 -13.65 39.19 -46.97
CA LYS A 40 -14.09 37.92 -47.55
C LYS A 40 -13.27 36.68 -47.12
N PRO A 41 -11.92 36.70 -47.14
CA PRO A 41 -11.14 35.53 -46.75
C PRO A 41 -11.36 35.08 -45.29
N LEU A 42 -11.78 35.99 -44.40
CA LEU A 42 -12.07 35.67 -43.00
C LEU A 42 -13.22 34.67 -42.85
N PHE A 43 -14.18 34.73 -43.78
CA PHE A 43 -15.40 33.92 -43.75
C PHE A 43 -15.40 32.81 -44.81
N ALA A 44 -14.49 32.86 -45.79
CA ALA A 44 -14.43 31.90 -46.90
C ALA A 44 -14.04 30.46 -46.49
N TYR A 45 -13.31 30.30 -45.39
CA TYR A 45 -12.75 29.00 -45.00
C TYR A 45 -13.78 28.04 -44.38
N PHE A 46 -14.81 28.57 -43.71
CA PHE A 46 -15.74 27.73 -42.96
C PHE A 46 -16.68 26.89 -43.84
N ASP A 47 -17.09 27.41 -45.00
CA ASP A 47 -18.00 26.68 -45.90
C ASP A 47 -17.30 25.46 -46.52
N GLN A 48 -15.99 25.52 -46.78
CA GLN A 48 -15.20 24.37 -47.23
C GLN A 48 -15.07 23.29 -46.15
N GLU A 49 -14.90 23.65 -44.87
CA GLU A 49 -14.89 22.67 -43.78
C GLU A 49 -16.26 22.05 -43.52
N ILE A 50 -17.35 22.82 -43.69
CA ILE A 50 -18.73 22.32 -43.54
C ILE A 50 -19.10 21.39 -44.71
N ALA A 51 -18.84 21.78 -45.96
CA ALA A 51 -19.12 20.95 -47.14
C ALA A 51 -18.29 19.65 -47.16
N ARG A 52 -17.04 19.71 -46.66
CA ARG A 52 -16.21 18.52 -46.47
C ARG A 52 -16.78 17.59 -45.40
N LYS A 53 -17.43 18.13 -44.36
CA LYS A 53 -18.15 17.35 -43.35
C LYS A 53 -19.45 16.71 -43.85
N GLU A 54 -20.11 17.28 -44.86
CA GLU A 54 -21.40 16.77 -45.37
C GLU A 54 -21.25 15.74 -46.51
N THR A 55 -20.14 15.74 -47.25
CA THR A 55 -19.90 14.78 -48.35
C THR A 55 -19.20 13.50 -47.88
N GLU A 56 -18.55 13.52 -46.72
CA GLU A 56 -18.15 12.30 -46.02
C GLU A 56 -19.34 11.79 -45.20
N PRO A 57 -19.77 10.52 -45.35
CA PRO A 57 -20.75 9.94 -44.45
C PRO A 57 -20.10 9.87 -43.07
N GLU A 58 -20.35 10.87 -42.24
CA GLU A 58 -20.11 10.87 -40.81
C GLU A 58 -18.74 10.26 -40.41
N LEU A 59 -17.65 10.63 -41.10
CA LEU A 59 -16.34 10.55 -40.47
C LEU A 59 -16.18 11.77 -39.57
N ALA A 60 -17.11 11.88 -38.62
CA ALA A 60 -16.83 12.54 -37.39
C ALA A 60 -15.59 11.83 -36.83
N THR A 61 -14.43 12.41 -37.06
CA THR A 61 -13.39 12.46 -36.05
C THR A 61 -13.95 13.28 -34.88
N VAL A 62 -15.01 12.74 -34.24
CA VAL A 62 -14.94 12.44 -32.83
C VAL A 62 -13.52 11.96 -32.67
N ILE A 63 -12.62 12.80 -32.13
CA ILE A 63 -11.39 12.28 -31.52
C ILE A 63 -11.89 11.02 -30.83
N PRO A 64 -11.47 9.81 -31.25
CA PRO A 64 -11.93 8.63 -30.55
C PRO A 64 -11.35 8.84 -29.17
N MET A 65 -12.15 9.42 -28.26
CA MET A 65 -11.90 9.35 -26.85
C MET A 65 -11.68 7.87 -26.68
N PRO A 66 -10.44 7.45 -26.36
CA PRO A 66 -10.11 6.06 -26.45
C PRO A 66 -11.20 5.34 -25.68
N LYS A 67 -11.94 4.46 -26.38
CA LYS A 67 -12.91 3.55 -25.76
C LYS A 67 -12.17 2.53 -24.87
N GLU A 68 -11.01 2.90 -24.34
CA GLU A 68 -10.24 2.21 -23.32
C GLU A 68 -10.87 2.38 -21.94
N LYS A 69 -11.82 3.30 -21.75
CA LYS A 69 -12.52 3.45 -20.47
C LYS A 69 -13.08 2.12 -19.97
N ARG A 70 -13.60 1.26 -20.87
CA ARG A 70 -14.11 -0.08 -20.49
C ARG A 70 -13.03 -0.95 -19.85
N ARG A 71 -11.80 -0.95 -20.37
CA ARG A 71 -10.69 -1.76 -19.84
C ARG A 71 -10.19 -1.20 -18.50
N TYR A 72 -10.12 0.13 -18.36
CA TYR A 72 -9.82 0.78 -17.08
C TYR A 72 -10.90 0.51 -16.01
N TYR A 73 -12.18 0.41 -16.38
CA TYR A 73 -13.24 -0.01 -15.45
C TYR A 73 -13.02 -1.44 -14.95
N TRP A 74 -12.63 -2.39 -15.82
CA TRP A 74 -12.30 -3.77 -15.40
C TRP A 74 -11.10 -3.80 -14.44
N PHE A 75 -10.04 -3.02 -14.71
CA PHE A 75 -8.90 -2.91 -13.79
C PHE A 75 -9.24 -2.19 -12.49
N SER A 76 -10.10 -1.18 -12.53
CA SER A 76 -10.58 -0.44 -11.36
C SER A 76 -11.40 -1.34 -10.43
N VAL A 77 -12.32 -2.13 -10.99
CA VAL A 77 -13.12 -3.11 -10.22
C VAL A 77 -12.21 -4.19 -9.63
N ALA A 78 -11.27 -4.73 -10.41
CA ALA A 78 -10.32 -5.73 -9.91
C ALA A 78 -9.47 -5.18 -8.76
N ALA A 79 -8.97 -3.93 -8.88
CA ALA A 79 -8.20 -3.28 -7.83
C ALA A 79 -9.03 -3.05 -6.55
N ALA A 80 -10.29 -2.61 -6.68
CA ALA A 80 -11.18 -2.44 -5.54
C ALA A 80 -11.47 -3.77 -4.82
N CYS A 81 -11.72 -4.85 -5.57
CA CYS A 81 -11.90 -6.18 -4.99
C CYS A 81 -10.65 -6.68 -4.25
N LEU A 82 -9.45 -6.44 -4.80
CA LEU A 82 -8.20 -6.79 -4.13
C LEU A 82 -8.01 -6.00 -2.84
N PHE A 83 -8.32 -4.69 -2.84
CA PHE A 83 -8.26 -3.87 -1.63
C PHE A 83 -9.21 -4.38 -0.54
N VAL A 84 -10.45 -4.68 -0.90
CA VAL A 84 -11.45 -5.24 0.05
C VAL A 84 -11.01 -6.61 0.54
N MET A 85 -10.49 -7.49 -0.32
CA MET A 85 -9.96 -8.80 0.11
C MET A 85 -8.74 -8.68 1.02
N LEU A 86 -7.85 -7.71 0.79
CA LEU A 86 -6.71 -7.47 1.67
C LEU A 86 -7.16 -6.95 3.04
N LEU A 87 -8.10 -6.00 3.07
CA LEU A 87 -8.67 -5.47 4.30
C LEU A 87 -9.41 -6.56 5.06
N ALA A 88 -10.37 -7.25 4.41
CA ALA A 88 -11.10 -8.37 5.00
C ALA A 88 -10.16 -9.51 5.41
N GLY A 89 -9.12 -9.77 4.62
CA GLY A 89 -8.06 -10.71 4.94
C GLY A 89 -7.32 -10.34 6.22
N LYS A 90 -7.02 -9.06 6.47
CA LYS A 90 -6.45 -8.62 7.76
C LYS A 90 -7.43 -8.75 8.93
N TYR A 91 -8.74 -8.57 8.70
CA TYR A 91 -9.76 -8.73 9.73
C TYR A 91 -10.04 -10.21 10.06
N PHE A 92 -10.05 -11.09 9.07
CA PHE A 92 -10.37 -12.51 9.22
C PHE A 92 -9.14 -13.36 9.53
N PHE A 93 -7.99 -12.99 8.96
CA PHE A 93 -6.67 -13.51 9.32
C PHE A 93 -5.86 -12.35 9.89
N PRO A 94 -6.02 -12.02 11.19
CA PRO A 94 -5.07 -11.14 11.84
C PRO A 94 -3.71 -11.79 11.71
N ALA A 95 -2.91 -11.29 10.76
CA ALA A 95 -1.50 -11.59 10.73
C ALA A 95 -1.01 -11.13 12.11
N ASN A 96 -0.62 -12.09 12.94
CA ASN A 96 0.12 -11.84 14.16
C ASN A 96 1.45 -11.22 13.71
N ASN A 97 1.40 -9.94 13.35
CA ASN A 97 2.55 -9.05 13.22
C ASN A 97 3.09 -8.71 14.63
N GLY A 98 2.87 -9.59 15.61
CA GLY A 98 3.59 -9.57 16.85
C GLY A 98 5.00 -9.99 16.51
N LEU A 99 5.87 -9.00 16.31
CA LEU A 99 7.29 -9.18 16.57
C LEU A 99 7.34 -9.82 17.95
N PRO A 100 7.65 -11.13 18.07
CA PRO A 100 7.04 -11.93 19.12
C PRO A 100 7.52 -11.48 20.51
N CYS A 101 8.62 -10.71 20.55
CA CYS A 101 9.28 -10.35 21.77
C CYS A 101 10.13 -9.09 21.51
N SER A 102 9.55 -7.90 21.72
CA SER A 102 10.28 -6.62 21.68
C SER A 102 10.57 -6.16 23.11
N GLY A 103 11.83 -6.17 23.53
CA GLY A 103 12.27 -5.81 24.89
C GLY A 103 12.82 -7.00 25.69
N ASN A 104 12.72 -6.95 27.03
CA ASN A 104 13.10 -8.07 27.90
C ASN A 104 11.94 -9.06 27.99
N TYR A 105 12.19 -10.33 27.67
CA TYR A 105 11.18 -11.38 27.65
C TYR A 105 11.80 -12.74 28.00
N VAL A 106 10.93 -13.70 28.30
CA VAL A 106 11.29 -15.12 28.46
C VAL A 106 10.42 -15.96 27.54
N ILE A 107 11.00 -17.02 26.97
CA ILE A 107 10.30 -18.00 26.13
C ILE A 107 9.97 -19.22 26.98
N ILE A 108 8.69 -19.56 27.08
CA ILE A 108 8.22 -20.75 27.80
C ILE A 108 7.32 -21.52 26.82
N ASN A 109 7.66 -22.77 26.51
CA ASN A 109 6.94 -23.64 25.56
C ASN A 109 6.73 -23.01 24.15
N GLY A 110 7.73 -22.26 23.67
CA GLY A 110 7.68 -21.61 22.35
C GLY A 110 6.81 -20.35 22.29
N GLN A 111 6.26 -19.90 23.42
CA GLN A 111 5.50 -18.65 23.54
C GLN A 111 6.33 -17.60 24.30
N CYS A 112 6.28 -16.35 23.84
CA CYS A 112 6.95 -15.23 24.49
C CYS A 112 6.09 -14.61 25.60
N TYR A 113 6.72 -14.39 26.75
CA TYR A 113 6.12 -13.74 27.91
C TYR A 113 6.95 -12.52 28.33
N SER A 114 6.29 -11.37 28.45
CA SER A 114 6.90 -10.12 28.92
C SER A 114 6.38 -9.66 30.28
N ASP A 115 5.32 -10.29 30.79
CA ASP A 115 4.73 -9.96 32.10
C ASP A 115 5.59 -10.54 33.24
N PRO A 116 6.18 -9.68 34.11
CA PRO A 116 7.11 -10.13 35.15
C PRO A 116 6.46 -11.04 36.19
N ASP A 117 5.18 -10.83 36.55
CA ASP A 117 4.50 -11.61 37.59
C ASP A 117 4.16 -13.02 37.07
N LYS A 118 3.76 -13.10 35.80
CA LYS A 118 3.52 -14.37 35.12
C LYS A 118 4.81 -15.17 34.92
N VAL A 119 5.88 -14.51 34.51
CA VAL A 119 7.20 -15.16 34.36
C VAL A 119 7.71 -15.68 35.70
N ARG A 120 7.59 -14.89 36.77
CA ARG A 120 8.03 -15.30 38.11
C ARG A 120 7.23 -16.49 38.64
N SER A 121 5.91 -16.47 38.49
CA SER A 121 5.07 -17.60 38.93
C SER A 121 5.38 -18.88 38.16
N MET A 122 5.53 -18.80 36.83
CA MET A 122 5.93 -19.95 36.01
C MET A 122 7.31 -20.47 36.38
N ALA A 123 8.29 -19.59 36.61
CA ALA A 123 9.63 -19.99 37.03
C ALA A 123 9.62 -20.72 38.38
N LEU A 124 8.83 -20.24 39.36
CA LEU A 124 8.71 -20.92 40.66
C LEU A 124 8.06 -22.30 40.54
N VAL A 125 7.04 -22.45 39.69
CA VAL A 125 6.41 -23.75 39.43
C VAL A 125 7.41 -24.72 38.81
N SER A 126 8.14 -24.31 37.77
CA SER A 126 9.16 -25.16 37.14
C SER A 126 10.30 -25.52 38.10
N LEU A 127 10.71 -24.60 38.98
CA LEU A 127 11.70 -24.87 40.01
C LEU A 127 11.20 -25.93 41.01
N GLN A 128 9.93 -25.90 41.39
CA GLN A 128 9.34 -26.89 42.28
C GLN A 128 9.22 -28.26 41.62
N GLU A 129 8.94 -28.32 40.31
CA GLU A 129 8.89 -29.58 39.56
C GLU A 129 10.25 -30.29 39.49
N VAL A 130 11.34 -29.53 39.38
CA VAL A 130 12.71 -30.07 39.36
C VAL A 130 13.35 -30.13 40.76
N ALA A 131 12.68 -29.63 41.79
CA ALA A 131 13.20 -29.65 43.14
C ALA A 131 13.25 -31.10 43.64
N THR A 132 14.47 -31.61 43.80
CA THR A 132 14.71 -32.88 44.50
C THR A 132 14.24 -32.75 45.93
N THR A 133 13.69 -33.83 46.48
CA THR A 133 13.30 -33.84 47.89
C THR A 133 14.52 -33.60 48.77
N PRO A 134 14.39 -32.86 49.89
CA PRO A 134 15.52 -32.63 50.80
C PRO A 134 16.22 -33.93 51.22
N ASP A 135 15.48 -35.03 51.32
CA ASP A 135 15.96 -36.34 51.72
C ASP A 135 16.86 -37.00 50.66
N GLU A 136 16.58 -36.78 49.37
CA GLU A 136 17.37 -37.29 48.25
C GLU A 136 18.75 -36.61 48.17
N TYR A 137 18.79 -35.28 48.35
CA TYR A 137 20.07 -34.56 48.42
C TYR A 137 20.82 -34.87 49.72
N LYS A 138 20.11 -34.96 50.84
CA LYS A 138 20.71 -35.25 52.14
C LYS A 138 21.40 -36.62 52.15
N HIS A 139 20.86 -37.62 51.47
CA HIS A 139 21.50 -38.93 51.39
C HIS A 139 22.85 -38.86 50.65
N THR A 140 22.99 -38.01 49.63
CA THR A 140 24.29 -37.81 48.96
C THR A 140 25.27 -37.04 49.84
N MET A 141 24.81 -36.02 50.57
CA MET A 141 25.65 -35.26 51.50
C MET A 141 26.08 -36.10 52.71
N ASP A 142 25.21 -36.95 53.26
CA ASP A 142 25.52 -37.85 54.37
C ASP A 142 26.53 -38.93 53.95
N VAL A 143 26.48 -39.41 52.69
CA VAL A 143 27.52 -40.30 52.11
C VAL A 143 28.88 -39.60 52.02
N PHE A 144 28.92 -38.31 51.71
CA PHE A 144 30.16 -37.52 51.73
C PHE A 144 30.59 -37.07 53.14
N SER A 145 29.67 -37.07 54.11
CA SER A 145 29.94 -36.73 55.51
C SER A 145 30.27 -37.94 56.38
N ASP A 146 30.36 -39.14 55.78
CA ASP A 146 30.70 -40.36 56.50
C ASP A 146 32.17 -40.30 56.91
N LYS A 147 32.41 -39.67 58.05
CA LYS A 147 33.72 -39.37 58.61
C LYS A 147 34.56 -40.63 58.78
N GLU A 148 33.91 -41.78 58.98
CA GLU A 148 34.55 -43.08 59.07
C GLU A 148 35.12 -43.55 57.73
N LEU A 149 34.43 -43.29 56.61
CA LEU A 149 34.95 -43.55 55.25
C LEU A 149 36.15 -42.66 54.94
N ILE A 150 36.08 -41.37 55.30
CA ILE A 150 37.15 -40.39 55.10
C ILE A 150 38.39 -40.77 55.93
N ASP A 151 38.21 -41.09 57.21
CA ASP A 151 39.32 -41.48 58.09
C ASP A 151 39.99 -42.79 57.63
N ASN A 152 39.20 -43.76 57.14
CA ASN A 152 39.75 -45.00 56.57
C ASN A 152 40.53 -44.76 55.28
N GLN A 153 40.03 -43.90 54.37
CA GLN A 153 40.74 -43.51 53.14
C GLN A 153 42.05 -42.76 53.44
N LEU A 154 42.04 -41.85 54.42
CA LEU A 154 43.22 -41.10 54.84
C LEU A 154 44.28 -42.02 55.47
N LYS A 155 43.85 -43.02 56.23
CA LYS A 155 44.74 -44.02 56.83
C LYS A 155 45.39 -44.92 55.79
N GLU A 156 44.64 -45.33 54.77
CA GLU A 156 45.15 -46.11 53.64
C GLU A 156 46.18 -45.31 52.83
N LEU A 157 45.88 -44.04 52.52
CA LEU A 157 46.84 -43.12 51.88
C LEU A 157 48.09 -42.88 52.74
N GLY A 158 47.92 -42.75 54.06
CA GLY A 158 49.04 -42.63 55.01
C GLY A 158 49.94 -43.86 55.03
N SER A 159 49.38 -45.06 54.86
CA SER A 159 50.17 -46.30 54.74
C SER A 159 50.90 -46.41 53.39
N LEU A 160 50.30 -45.93 52.30
CA LEU A 160 50.92 -45.96 50.97
C LEU A 160 52.06 -44.95 50.81
N LEU A 161 52.03 -43.86 51.58
CA LEU A 161 53.05 -42.81 51.59
C LEU A 161 54.09 -43.00 52.70
N GLY A 162 53.87 -43.95 53.62
CA GLY A 162 54.71 -44.19 54.79
C GLY A 162 55.88 -45.16 54.56
N ASP A 163 56.01 -45.73 53.36
CA ASP A 163 57.07 -46.70 53.03
C ASP A 163 58.29 -46.07 52.33
N GLU A 164 58.48 -44.75 52.43
CA GLU A 164 59.74 -44.07 52.09
C GLU A 164 60.47 -43.57 53.34
N GLU A 165 61.03 -44.50 54.14
CA GLU A 165 62.34 -44.37 54.82
C GLU A 165 62.88 -45.72 55.32
#